data_AF-A0A0Q5PKF8-F1
#
_entry.id   AF-A0A0Q5PKF8-F1
#
_cell.length_a   1.000
_cell.length_b   1.000
_cell.length_c   1.000
_cell.angle_alpha   90.00
_cell.angle_beta   90.00
_cell.angle_gamma   90.00
#
_symmetry.space_group_name_H-M   'P 1'
#
loop_
_entity.id
_entity.type
_entity.pdbx_description
1 polymer ?
#
loop_
_entity_poly.entity_id
_entity_poly.type
_entity_poly.pdbx_seq_one_letter_code
_entity_poly.pdbx_strand_id
1 'polypeptide(L)' 'MLTAEITQFAMRRDDAVTLAAALIAQVGAPAAIGWLEDRLVACDTEEEARACCSIIEAVEASVRRRLH' A
#
# COMPACT_ATOMS: atom_id res chain seq x y z
N MET A 1 0.93 -13.30 11.51
CA MET A 1 -0.07 -12.67 12.40
C MET A 1 0.05 -11.14 12.46
N LEU A 2 1.24 -10.54 12.24
CA LEU A 2 1.44 -9.07 12.23
C LEU A 2 0.88 -8.30 11.02
N THR A 3 0.61 -8.95 9.89
CA THR A 3 0.24 -8.27 8.63
C THR A 3 -1.19 -7.73 8.61
N ALA A 4 -2.13 -8.41 9.27
CA ALA A 4 -3.54 -8.03 9.26
C ALA A 4 -3.80 -6.77 10.11
N GLU A 5 -3.21 -6.71 11.31
CA GLU A 5 -3.39 -5.60 12.26
C GLU A 5 -2.76 -4.30 11.75
N ILE A 6 -1.58 -4.36 11.11
CA ILE A 6 -0.96 -3.17 10.50
C ILE A 6 -1.85 -2.61 9.39
N THR A 7 -2.53 -3.46 8.61
CA THR A 7 -3.36 -2.97 7.50
C THR A 7 -4.60 -2.23 7.99
N GLN A 8 -5.29 -2.77 9.01
CA GLN A 8 -6.54 -2.20 9.50
C GLN A 8 -6.32 -0.90 10.30
N PHE A 9 -5.15 -0.77 10.95
CA PHE A 9 -4.77 0.46 11.66
C PHE A 9 -4.21 1.54 10.71
N ALA A 10 -3.47 1.14 9.66
CA ALA A 10 -2.86 2.08 8.71
C ALA A 10 -3.88 2.83 7.84
N MET A 11 -4.95 2.17 7.38
CA MET A 11 -5.94 2.78 6.47
C MET A 11 -6.78 3.89 7.10
N ARG A 12 -6.83 3.98 8.44
CA ARG A 12 -7.75 4.90 9.14
C ARG A 12 -7.20 6.28 9.43
N ARG A 13 -5.88 6.52 9.32
CA ARG A 13 -5.29 7.79 9.81
C ARG A 13 -3.96 8.24 9.22
N ASP A 14 -3.27 7.46 8.40
CA ASP A 14 -1.94 7.81 7.88
C ASP A 14 -1.90 8.00 6.35
N ASP A 15 -1.10 8.98 5.95
CA ASP A 15 -0.88 9.42 4.56
C ASP A 15 -0.41 8.23 3.70
N ALA A 16 -1.11 7.93 2.60
CA ALA A 16 -0.81 6.80 1.73
C ALA A 16 0.67 6.76 1.27
N VAL A 17 1.30 7.95 1.19
CA VAL A 17 2.71 8.14 0.89
C VAL A 17 3.63 7.57 1.98
N THR A 18 3.33 7.82 3.26
CA THR A 18 4.12 7.30 4.38
C THR A 18 4.06 5.78 4.42
N LEU A 19 2.87 5.22 4.19
CA LEU A 19 2.69 3.78 4.16
C LEU A 19 3.40 3.14 2.96
N ALA A 20 3.30 3.73 1.78
CA ALA A 20 4.00 3.29 0.59
C ALA A 20 5.52 3.25 0.84
N ALA A 21 6.09 4.30 1.44
CA ALA A 21 7.51 4.36 1.76
C ALA A 21 7.92 3.25 2.75
N ALA A 22 7.12 3.00 3.80
CA ALA A 22 7.37 1.96 4.78
C ALA A 22 7.27 0.54 4.18
N LEU A 23 6.32 0.29 3.27
CA LEU A 23 6.17 -0.98 2.57
C LEU A 23 7.36 -1.22 1.63
N ILE A 24 7.75 -0.22 0.84
CA ILE A 24 8.91 -0.30 -0.05
C ILE A 24 10.18 -0.60 0.75
N ALA A 25 10.37 0.03 1.91
CA ALA A 25 11.54 -0.21 2.76
C ALA A 25 11.59 -1.63 3.34
N GLN A 26 10.43 -2.24 3.63
CA GLN A 26 10.35 -3.57 4.22
C GLN A 26 10.48 -4.71 3.20
N VAL A 27 9.76 -4.62 2.08
CA VAL A 27 9.61 -5.74 1.13
C VAL A 27 10.06 -5.40 -0.29
N GLY A 28 10.36 -4.13 -0.57
CA GLY A 28 10.64 -3.64 -1.91
C GLY A 28 9.37 -3.31 -2.69
N ALA A 29 9.49 -2.41 -3.66
CA ALA A 29 8.35 -1.93 -4.44
C ALA A 29 7.56 -3.01 -5.20
N PRO A 30 8.18 -3.96 -5.94
CA PRO A 30 7.41 -4.95 -6.69
C PRO A 30 6.62 -5.90 -5.79
N ALA A 31 7.19 -6.30 -4.64
CA ALA A 31 6.49 -7.13 -3.67
C ALA A 31 5.37 -6.37 -2.93
N ALA A 32 5.59 -5.08 -2.65
CA ALA A 32 4.56 -4.22 -2.06
C ALA A 32 3.34 -4.06 -2.97
N ILE A 33 3.55 -3.87 -4.27
CA ILE A 33 2.46 -3.77 -5.26
C ILE A 33 1.67 -5.08 -5.30
N GLY A 34 2.33 -6.22 -5.49
CA GLY A 34 1.63 -7.51 -5.54
C GLY A 34 0.82 -7.81 -4.29
N TRP A 35 1.37 -7.49 -3.10
CA TRP A 35 0.63 -7.63 -1.85
C TRP A 35 -0.60 -6.71 -1.77
N LEU A 36 -0.50 -5.46 -2.24
CA LEU A 36 -1.62 -4.51 -2.28
C LEU A 36 -2.69 -4.90 -3.30
N GLU A 37 -2.31 -5.47 -4.44
CA GLU A 37 -3.24 -6.00 -5.46
C GLU A 37 -4.03 -7.19 -4.93
N ASP A 38 -3.35 -8.16 -4.28
CA ASP A 38 -4.03 -9.28 -3.61
C ASP A 38 -4.98 -8.77 -2.51
N ARG A 39 -4.58 -7.72 -1.78
CA ARG A 39 -5.41 -7.07 -0.76
C ARG A 39 -6.64 -6.40 -1.36
N LEU A 40 -6.48 -5.73 -2.50
CA LEU A 40 -7.54 -5.04 -3.22
C LEU A 40 -8.63 -6.02 -3.68
N VAL A 41 -8.25 -7.22 -4.12
CA VAL A 41 -9.19 -8.29 -4.49
C VAL A 41 -9.98 -8.79 -3.27
N ALA A 42 -9.38 -8.74 -2.08
CA ALA A 42 -10.00 -9.15 -0.82
C ALA A 42 -10.72 -8.01 -0.08
N CYS A 43 -10.83 -6.80 -0.65
CA CYS A 43 -11.56 -5.70 -0.03
C CYS A 43 -13.08 -5.93 -0.08
N ASP A 44 -13.73 -5.81 1.06
CA ASP A 44 -15.19 -5.94 1.17
C ASP A 44 -15.92 -4.60 0.96
N THR A 45 -15.19 -3.47 1.03
CA THR A 45 -15.76 -2.12 0.94
C THR A 45 -15.04 -1.24 -0.09
N GLU A 46 -15.79 -0.29 -0.68
CA GLU A 46 -15.23 0.70 -1.61
C GLU A 46 -14.20 1.61 -0.93
N GLU A 47 -14.39 1.92 0.36
CA GLU A 47 -13.46 2.76 1.12
C GLU A 47 -12.09 2.09 1.27
N GLU A 48 -12.06 0.81 1.62
CA GLU A 48 -10.82 0.03 1.72
C GLU A 48 -10.15 -0.12 0.35
N ALA A 49 -10.93 -0.40 -0.69
CA ALA A 49 -10.42 -0.49 -2.05
C ALA A 49 -9.77 0.83 -2.50
N ARG A 50 -10.43 1.96 -2.21
CA ARG A 50 -9.90 3.31 -2.52
C ARG A 50 -8.59 3.57 -1.77
N ALA A 51 -8.52 3.22 -0.49
CA ALA A 51 -7.29 3.36 0.28
C ALA A 51 -6.14 2.50 -0.29
N CYS A 52 -6.42 1.23 -0.64
CA CYS A 52 -5.46 0.34 -1.30
C CYS A 52 -4.94 0.95 -2.61
N CYS A 53 -5.83 1.43 -3.48
CA CYS A 53 -5.45 2.08 -4.74
C CYS A 53 -4.54 3.29 -4.50
N SER A 54 -4.86 4.17 -3.55
CA SER A 54 -4.02 5.34 -3.26
C SER A 54 -2.61 4.96 -2.77
N ILE A 55 -2.47 3.85 -2.04
CA ILE A 55 -1.15 3.34 -1.61
C ILE A 55 -0.39 2.78 -2.80
N ILE A 56 -1.05 2.02 -3.69
CA ILE A 56 -0.43 1.50 -4.93
C ILE A 56 0.12 2.65 -5.76
N GLU A 57 -0.69 3.68 -6.02
CA GLU A 57 -0.27 4.87 -6.76
C GLU A 57 0.94 5.56 -6.13
N ALA A 58 0.98 5.66 -4.80
CA ALA A 58 2.12 6.24 -4.07
C ALA A 58 3.40 5.37 -4.17
N VAL A 59 3.27 4.04 -4.19
CA VAL A 59 4.40 3.13 -4.42
C VAL A 59 4.92 3.30 -5.85
N GLU A 60 4.04 3.31 -6.85
CA GLU A 60 4.40 3.49 -8.26
C GLU A 60 5.08 4.85 -8.51
N ALA A 61 4.53 5.93 -7.95
CA ALA A 61 5.12 7.26 -8.03
C ALA A 61 6.54 7.30 -7.42
N SER A 62 6.74 6.59 -6.32
CA SER A 62 8.04 6.48 -5.66
C SER A 62 9.06 5.70 -6.51
N VAL A 63 8.63 4.66 -7.22
CA VAL A 63 9.48 3.94 -8.18
C VAL A 63 9.84 4.80 -9.37
N ARG A 64 8.86 5.48 -9.98
CA ARG A 64 9.10 6.37 -11.15
C ARG A 64 10.10 7.47 -10.84
N ARG A 65 10.04 8.08 -9.64
CA ARG A 65 11.01 9.10 -9.21
C ARG A 65 12.45 8.61 -9.08
N ARG A 66 12.69 7.31 -8.89
CA ARG A 66 14.06 6.75 -8.79
C ARG A 66 14.66 6.41 -10.15
N LEU A 67 13.86 6.41 -11.21
CA LEU A 67 14.28 6.08 -12.58
C LEU A 67 14.64 7.34 -13.40
N HIS A 68 14.34 8.53 -12.90
CA HIS A 68 14.74 9.83 -13.45
C HIS A 68 15.94 10.40 -12.69
#